data_AF-A0A5J6Q545-F1
#
_entry.id   AF-A0A5J6Q545-F1
#
_cell.length_a   1.000
_cell.length_b   1.000
_cell.length_c   1.000
_cell.angle_alpha   90.00
_cell.angle_beta   90.00
_cell.angle_gamma   90.00
#
_symmetry.space_group_name_H-M   'P 1'
#
loop_
_entity.id
_entity.type
_entity.pdbx_description
1 polymer ?
#
loop_
_entity_poly.entity_id
_entity_poly.type
_entity_poly.pdbx_seq_one_letter_code
_entity_poly.pdbx_strand_id
1 'polypeptide(L)'
;MKKITRRSTVQHTIRYRDLDGYCDSLERTGNVQVTLKASRIRGYALWVENAEDVRQVVDDQGDPVWFRTVDQALDELVNVPYLSEIFIIERSNW
;
A
#
# COMPACT_ATOMS: atom_id res chain seq x y z
N MET A 1 -18.39 -2.24 -26.46
CA MET A 1 -17.29 -2.88 -25.71
C MET A 1 -16.38 -1.80 -25.15
N LYS A 2 -16.43 -1.52 -23.84
CA LYS A 2 -15.61 -0.48 -23.21
C LYS A 2 -14.19 -1.01 -23.04
N LYS A 3 -13.22 -0.43 -23.75
CA LYS A 3 -11.79 -0.69 -23.54
C LYS A 3 -11.43 -0.16 -22.16
N ILE A 4 -11.09 -1.06 -21.24
CA ILE A 4 -10.52 -0.70 -19.95
C ILE A 4 -9.06 -0.32 -20.25
N THR A 5 -8.82 0.97 -20.47
CA THR A 5 -7.48 1.53 -20.55
C THR A 5 -6.82 1.32 -19.20
N ARG A 6 -5.87 0.38 -19.08
CA ARG A 6 -4.99 0.31 -17.92
C ARG A 6 -4.26 1.65 -17.87
N ARG A 7 -4.65 2.54 -16.94
CA ARG A 7 -3.86 3.72 -16.61
C ARG A 7 -2.50 3.19 -16.14
N SER A 8 -1.46 3.40 -16.94
CA SER A 8 -0.09 3.37 -16.45
C SER A 8 0.05 4.55 -15.51
N THR A 9 -0.36 4.38 -14.25
CA THR A 9 -0.05 5.31 -13.17
C THR A 9 1.47 5.27 -12.99
N VAL A 10 2.11 6.43 -13.06
CA VAL A 10 3.47 6.62 -12.56
C VAL A 10 3.50 5.99 -11.17
N GLN A 11 4.30 4.94 -10.97
CA GLN A 11 4.41 4.30 -9.65
C GLN A 11 5.16 5.27 -8.75
N HIS A 12 4.41 6.08 -8.01
CA HIS A 12 4.95 6.85 -6.91
C HIS A 12 5.28 5.87 -5.78
N THR A 13 6.50 5.93 -5.25
CA THR A 13 6.91 5.12 -4.10
C THR A 13 6.91 5.98 -2.85
N ILE A 14 6.76 5.34 -1.70
CA ILE A 14 6.97 5.95 -0.39
C ILE A 14 7.80 5.00 0.47
N ARG A 15 8.77 5.53 1.23
CA ARG A 15 9.52 4.67 2.14
C ARG A 15 8.65 4.30 3.34
N TYR A 16 8.81 3.08 3.83
CA TYR A 16 8.08 2.56 4.98
C TYR A 16 8.22 3.46 6.20
N ARG A 17 9.44 3.94 6.47
CA ARG A 17 9.73 4.87 7.58
C ARG A 17 9.01 6.22 7.48
N ASP A 18 8.61 6.61 6.26
CA ASP A 18 7.93 7.88 6.00
C ASP A 18 6.39 7.72 6.05
N LEU A 19 5.88 6.51 6.29
CA LEU A 19 4.43 6.23 6.35
C LEU A 19 3.73 7.01 7.44
N ASP A 20 4.33 7.12 8.63
CA ASP A 20 3.75 7.86 9.76
C ASP A 20 3.53 9.34 9.38
N GLY A 21 4.58 10.01 8.89
CA GLY A 21 4.49 11.40 8.45
C GLY A 21 3.56 11.60 7.24
N TYR A 22 3.50 10.63 6.32
CA TYR A 22 2.52 10.67 5.23
C TYR A 22 1.09 10.54 5.75
N CYS A 23 0.87 9.65 6.72
CA CYS A 23 -0.38 9.48 7.41
C CYS A 23 -0.71 10.64 8.36
N ASP A 24 0.22 11.51 8.73
CA ASP A 24 -0.06 12.72 9.52
C ASP A 24 -0.23 13.99 8.66
N SER A 25 0.02 13.89 7.34
CA SER A 25 0.00 15.06 6.46
C SER A 25 -1.36 15.77 6.42
N LEU A 26 -1.31 17.11 6.52
CA LEU A 26 -2.46 18.02 6.41
C LEU A 26 -3.04 18.09 5.00
N GLU A 27 -2.32 17.60 3.99
CA GLU A 27 -2.77 17.56 2.59
C GLU A 27 -3.72 16.38 2.31
N ARG A 28 -3.95 15.50 3.30
CA ARG A 28 -4.86 14.36 3.14
C ARG A 28 -6.32 14.77 3.24
N THR A 29 -7.15 14.04 2.52
CA THR A 29 -8.61 14.21 2.52
C THR A 29 -9.34 13.15 3.35
N GLY A 30 -8.60 12.22 3.98
CA GLY A 30 -9.15 11.14 4.82
C GLY A 30 -8.12 10.12 5.26
N ASN A 31 -8.59 8.99 5.81
CA ASN A 31 -7.74 7.87 6.22
C ASN A 31 -7.00 7.25 5.02
N VAL A 32 -5.77 6.80 5.26
CA VAL A 32 -4.98 6.13 4.22
C VAL A 32 -5.41 4.67 4.13
N GLN A 33 -5.85 4.25 2.95
CA GLN A 33 -6.25 2.87 2.72
C GLN A 33 -5.03 2.01 2.40
N VAL A 34 -4.96 0.82 3.01
CA VAL A 34 -3.91 -0.15 2.73
C VAL A 34 -4.43 -1.19 1.75
N THR A 35 -3.61 -1.48 0.73
CA THR A 35 -3.83 -2.61 -0.17
C THR A 35 -2.63 -3.57 -0.13
N LEU A 36 -2.89 -4.83 0.17
CA LEU A 36 -1.92 -5.92 0.10
C LEU A 36 -2.07 -6.63 -1.24
N LYS A 37 -1.12 -6.41 -2.15
CA LYS A 37 -1.12 -7.03 -3.49
C LYS A 37 -0.39 -8.35 -3.45
N ALA A 38 -1.11 -9.43 -3.71
CA ALA A 38 -0.61 -10.78 -3.53
C ALA A 38 0.26 -11.24 -4.73
N SER A 39 1.31 -11.99 -4.42
CA SER A 39 2.25 -12.63 -5.32
C SER A 39 2.56 -14.03 -4.82
N ARG A 40 2.37 -15.03 -5.68
CA ARG A 40 2.62 -16.44 -5.36
C ARG A 40 4.03 -16.74 -4.81
N ILE A 41 5.03 -15.98 -5.27
CA ILE A 41 6.44 -16.23 -4.96
C ILE A 41 6.89 -15.43 -3.73
N ARG A 42 6.40 -14.19 -3.61
CA ARG A 42 6.94 -13.22 -2.65
C ARG A 42 6.05 -12.99 -1.44
N GLY A 43 4.76 -13.31 -1.51
CA GLY A 43 3.77 -13.01 -0.46
C GLY A 43 2.93 -11.80 -0.85
N TYR A 44 2.90 -10.76 -0.01
CA TYR A 44 2.04 -9.61 -0.17
C TYR A 44 2.86 -8.31 -0.21
N ALA A 45 2.82 -7.60 -1.34
CA ALA A 45 3.44 -6.28 -1.45
C ALA A 45 2.52 -5.22 -0.84
N LEU A 46 3.10 -4.30 -0.07
CA LEU A 46 2.38 -3.22 0.57
C LEU A 46 2.17 -2.01 -0.34
N TRP A 47 0.93 -1.55 -0.40
CA TRP A 47 0.53 -0.32 -1.10
C TRP A 47 -0.35 0.52 -0.19
N VAL A 48 -0.24 1.84 -0.34
CA VAL A 48 -1.12 2.82 0.29
C VAL A 48 -1.85 3.65 -0.75
N GLU A 49 -3.09 4.00 -0.45
CA GLU A 49 -3.95 4.80 -1.32
C GLU A 49 -4.63 5.91 -0.51
N ASN A 50 -4.55 7.11 -1.04
CA ASN A 50 -5.23 8.30 -0.51
C ASN A 50 -5.83 9.08 -1.69
N ALA A 51 -7.16 9.06 -1.80
CA ALA A 51 -7.89 9.64 -2.93
C ALA A 51 -7.38 9.14 -4.30
N GLU A 52 -6.69 9.98 -5.07
CA GLU A 52 -6.12 9.62 -6.39
C GLU A 52 -4.62 9.29 -6.33
N ASP A 53 -4.00 9.33 -5.14
CA ASP A 53 -2.59 9.05 -4.91
C ASP A 53 -2.40 7.61 -4.44
N VAL A 54 -1.88 6.76 -5.33
CA VAL A 54 -1.58 5.35 -5.06
C VAL A 54 -0.07 5.18 -5.04
N ARG A 55 0.46 4.69 -3.91
CA ARG A 55 1.90 4.51 -3.74
C ARG A 55 2.29 3.09 -3.34
N GLN A 56 3.38 2.60 -3.92
CA GLN A 56 4.02 1.39 -3.44
C GLN A 56 4.90 1.72 -2.25
N VAL A 57 4.78 0.94 -1.18
CA VAL A 57 5.64 1.10 -0.02
C VAL A 57 6.94 0.34 -0.25
N VAL A 58 8.06 1.03 -0.07
CA VAL A 58 9.42 0.51 -0.26
C VAL A 58 10.24 0.66 1.01
N ASP A 59 11.31 -0.10 1.14
CA ASP A 59 12.28 0.04 2.22
C ASP A 59 13.27 1.20 1.97
N ASP A 60 14.31 1.31 2.80
CA ASP A 60 15.35 2.34 2.66
C ASP A 60 16.23 2.16 1.41
N GLN A 61 16.30 0.94 0.86
CA GLN A 61 17.02 0.62 -0.38
C GLN A 61 16.17 0.90 -1.62
N GLY A 62 14.86 1.13 -1.44
CA GLY A 62 13.90 1.35 -2.51
C GLY A 62 13.26 0.06 -3.01
N ASP A 63 13.49 -1.06 -2.34
CA ASP A 63 12.87 -2.34 -2.66
C ASP A 63 11.45 -2.41 -2.05
N PRO A 64 10.46 -3.02 -2.75
CA PRO A 64 9.12 -3.12 -2.21
C PRO A 64 9.09 -3.85 -0.87
N VAL A 65 8.30 -3.34 0.08
CA VAL A 65 8.02 -4.04 1.33
C VAL A 65 7.11 -5.23 1.05
N TRP A 66 7.57 -6.41 1.47
CA TRP A 66 6.85 -7.67 1.35
C TRP A 66 6.56 -8.27 2.72
N PHE A 67 5.32 -8.72 2.91
CA PHE A 67 4.95 -9.58 4.02
C PHE A 67 4.73 -11.00 3.52
N ARG A 68 5.13 -12.00 4.30
CA ARG A 68 4.92 -13.40 3.91
C ARG A 68 3.45 -13.82 4.07
N THR A 69 2.77 -13.26 5.06
CA THR A 69 1.35 -13.51 5.35
C THR A 69 0.61 -12.19 5.57
N VAL A 70 -0.72 -12.27 5.51
CA VAL A 70 -1.58 -11.13 5.88
C VAL A 70 -1.45 -10.81 7.36
N ASP A 71 -1.40 -11.82 8.24
CA ASP A 71 -1.25 -11.62 9.69
C ASP A 71 0.03 -10.84 10.02
N GLN A 72 1.16 -11.17 9.39
CA GLN A 72 2.40 -10.42 9.57
C GLN A 72 2.24 -8.95 9.16
N ALA A 73 1.52 -8.69 8.06
CA ALA A 73 1.26 -7.32 7.63
C ALA A 73 0.39 -6.57 8.66
N LEU A 74 -0.63 -7.22 9.22
CA LEU A 74 -1.51 -6.61 10.21
C LEU A 74 -0.78 -6.32 11.53
N ASP A 75 0.06 -7.25 12.01
CA ASP A 75 0.86 -7.06 13.22
C ASP A 75 1.83 -5.87 13.10
N GLU A 76 2.38 -5.64 11.91
CA GLU A 76 3.27 -4.50 11.66
C GLU A 76 2.50 -3.19 11.53
N LEU A 77 1.36 -3.21 10.84
CA LEU A 77 0.58 -2.01 10.51
C LEU A 77 -0.32 -1.52 11.65
N VAL A 78 -0.62 -2.35 12.65
CA VAL A 78 -1.42 -1.95 13.83
C VAL A 78 -0.82 -0.76 14.58
N ASN A 79 0.49 -0.55 14.45
CA ASN A 79 1.23 0.53 15.11
C ASN A 79 1.30 1.82 14.28
N VAL A 80 0.76 1.84 13.05
CA VAL A 80 0.77 3.02 12.18
C VAL A 80 -0.55 3.79 12.34
N PRO A 81 -0.55 5.00 12.90
CA PRO A 81 -1.76 5.77 13.12
C PRO A 81 -2.39 6.23 11.80
N TYR A 82 -3.69 6.53 11.82
CA TYR A 82 -4.47 7.08 10.68
C TYR A 82 -4.59 6.19 9.44
N LEU A 83 -4.17 4.93 9.52
CA LEU A 83 -4.58 3.92 8.57
C LEU A 83 -6.08 3.65 8.68
N SER A 84 -6.70 3.36 7.54
CA SER A 84 -8.06 2.86 7.48
C SER A 84 -8.18 1.54 8.24
N GLU A 85 -9.26 1.34 8.98
CA GLU A 85 -9.60 0.05 9.60
C GLU A 85 -9.94 -1.02 8.54
N ILE A 86 -10.16 -0.59 7.29
CA ILE A 86 -10.46 -1.48 6.16
C ILE A 86 -9.20 -1.68 5.32
N PHE A 87 -8.76 -2.94 5.24
CA PHE A 87 -7.65 -3.39 4.40
C PHE A 87 -8.19 -4.12 3.16
N ILE A 88 -7.60 -3.84 1.99
CA ILE A 88 -7.91 -4.57 0.76
C ILE A 88 -6.82 -5.61 0.49
N ILE A 89 -7.23 -6.84 0.18
CA ILE A 89 -6.33 -7.87 -0.33
C ILE A 89 -6.61 -8.08 -1.81
N GLU A 90 -5.68 -7.66 -2.66
CA GLU A 90 -5.78 -7.83 -4.10
C GLU A 90 -5.09 -9.13 -4.52
N ARG A 91 -5.87 -10.11 -4.99
CA ARG A 91 -5.39 -11.46 -5.37
C ARG A 91 -5.25 -11.66 -6.88
N SER A 92 -5.24 -10.59 -7.66
CA SER A 92 -5.26 -10.64 -9.14
C SER A 92 -4.06 -11.37 -9.77
N ASN A 93 -2.97 -11.56 -9.03
CA ASN A 93 -1.73 -12.23 -9.48
C ASN A 93 -1.30 -13.43 -8.60
N TRP A 94 -2.27 -14.17 -8.04
CA TRP A 94 -2.04 -15.34 -7.19
C TRP A 94 -1.69 -16.62 -7.97
#